data_AF-A0AAV7HQT6-F1
#
_entry.id   AF-A0AAV7HQT6-F1
#
_cell.length_a   1.000
_cell.length_b   1.000
_cell.length_c   1.000
_cell.angle_alpha   90.00
_cell.angle_beta   90.00
_cell.angle_gamma   90.00
#
_symmetry.space_group_name_H-M   'P 1'
#
loop_
_entity.id
_entity.type
_entity.pdbx_description
1 polymer ?
#
loop_
_entity_poly.entity_id
_entity_poly.type
_entity_poly.pdbx_seq_one_letter_code
_entity_poly.pdbx_strand_id
1 'polypeptide(L)'
;MCSYLNDKSVFYLVLGITQVTIDIVGCDMKVGSGKTKDLCGVCGGNGSTCQSKYSWSLESISACSKSCGGGFKMAAPICKSLEDDSTTDEENCNLDKKPTKTILPCNMHPCATNYKV
;
A
#
# COMPACT_ATOMS: atom_id res chain seq x y z
N MET A 1 -28.35 34.14 5.53
CA MET A 1 -26.96 34.61 5.63
C MET A 1 -26.15 33.46 6.22
N CYS A 2 -25.14 32.93 5.51
CA CYS A 2 -24.25 31.91 6.08
C CYS A 2 -22.98 32.60 6.60
N SER A 3 -22.60 32.33 7.85
CA SER A 3 -21.41 32.93 8.47
C SER A 3 -20.38 31.82 8.77
N TYR A 4 -19.13 32.04 8.35
CA TYR A 4 -18.00 31.13 8.59
C TYR A 4 -17.40 31.39 9.97
N LEU A 5 -17.21 30.35 10.78
CA LEU A 5 -16.42 30.43 12.02
C LEU A 5 -15.32 29.36 12.02
N ASN A 6 -14.18 29.75 12.57
CA ASN A 6 -12.90 29.05 12.60
C ASN A 6 -12.98 27.51 12.72
N ASP A 7 -12.28 26.85 11.79
CA ASP A 7 -11.87 25.44 11.74
C ASP A 7 -12.96 24.35 11.88
N LYS A 8 -13.15 23.63 10.77
CA LYS A 8 -13.92 22.36 10.59
C LYS A 8 -15.45 22.47 10.53
N SER A 9 -15.93 22.82 9.34
CA SER A 9 -17.08 22.16 8.68
C SER A 9 -18.47 22.21 9.33
N VAL A 10 -18.77 23.15 10.25
CA VAL A 10 -20.08 23.28 10.91
C VAL A 10 -20.96 24.33 10.22
N PHE A 11 -22.13 23.93 9.72
CA PHE A 11 -23.14 24.82 9.11
C PHE A 11 -24.46 24.76 9.90
N TYR A 12 -25.06 25.92 10.15
CA TYR A 12 -26.35 26.04 10.85
C TYR A 12 -27.45 26.42 9.85
N LEU A 13 -28.50 25.60 9.72
CA LEU A 13 -29.70 25.95 8.98
C LEU A 13 -30.76 26.47 9.98
N VAL A 14 -31.06 27.77 9.95
CA VAL A 14 -32.11 28.37 10.78
C VAL A 14 -33.44 28.28 10.05
N LEU A 15 -34.20 27.20 10.28
CA LEU A 15 -35.60 27.08 9.86
C LEU A 15 -36.50 27.28 11.08
N GLY A 16 -36.69 28.53 11.48
CA GLY A 16 -37.55 28.90 12.60
C GLY A 16 -36.87 28.76 13.98
N ILE A 17 -37.35 29.59 14.90
CA ILE A 17 -36.85 29.84 16.26
C ILE A 17 -36.75 28.62 17.20
N THR A 18 -37.03 27.40 16.74
CA THR A 18 -37.12 26.20 17.59
C THR A 18 -36.12 25.09 17.27
N GLN A 19 -35.34 25.14 16.18
CA GLN A 19 -34.30 24.10 15.96
C GLN A 19 -33.12 24.60 15.12
N VAL A 20 -31.93 24.49 15.72
CA VAL A 20 -30.65 24.73 15.07
C VAL A 20 -30.07 23.36 14.72
N THR A 21 -30.08 22.98 13.44
CA THR A 21 -29.41 21.75 12.99
C THR A 21 -27.96 22.04 12.64
N ILE A 22 -27.05 21.21 13.14
CA ILE A 22 -25.63 21.24 12.80
C ILE A 22 -25.41 20.18 11.73
N ASP A 23 -25.32 20.63 10.49
CA ASP A 23 -25.04 19.73 9.36
C ASP A 23 -23.57 19.86 8.98
N ILE A 24 -22.87 18.72 9.04
CA ILE A 24 -21.46 18.64 8.68
C ILE A 24 -21.33 18.55 7.16
N VAL A 25 -20.36 19.28 6.58
CA VAL A 25 -19.99 19.10 5.18
C VAL A 25 -19.24 17.79 5.01
N GLY A 26 -19.84 16.87 4.25
CA GLY A 26 -19.19 15.62 3.90
C GLY A 26 -17.98 15.85 2.98
N CYS A 27 -17.14 14.82 2.85
CA CYS A 27 -15.95 14.84 1.99
C CYS A 27 -16.25 15.06 0.49
N ASP A 28 -17.52 14.99 0.09
CA ASP A 28 -18.05 15.24 -1.25
C ASP A 28 -18.56 16.69 -1.43
N MET A 29 -18.24 17.59 -0.49
CA MET A 29 -18.63 19.00 -0.49
C MET A 29 -20.14 19.24 -0.34
N LYS A 30 -20.90 18.23 0.10
CA LYS A 30 -22.35 18.34 0.32
C LYS A 30 -22.68 18.40 1.81
N VAL A 31 -23.53 19.37 2.17
CA VAL A 31 -24.05 19.55 3.54
C VAL A 31 -24.98 18.39 3.87
N GLY A 32 -24.76 17.75 5.02
CA GLY A 32 -25.63 16.67 5.51
C GLY A 32 -25.50 15.35 4.73
N SER A 33 -24.47 15.18 3.89
CA SER A 33 -24.28 13.94 3.12
C SER A 33 -23.86 12.75 3.98
N GLY A 34 -23.36 13.01 5.20
CA GLY A 34 -22.83 11.99 6.12
C GLY A 34 -21.57 11.29 5.62
N LYS A 35 -20.99 11.70 4.49
CA LYS A 35 -19.82 11.05 3.91
C LYS A 35 -18.52 11.51 4.57
N THR A 36 -17.73 10.56 5.05
CA THR A 36 -16.38 10.77 5.56
C THR A 36 -15.34 10.16 4.62
N LYS A 37 -14.09 10.64 4.72
CA LYS A 37 -12.97 9.97 4.05
C LYS A 37 -12.67 8.66 4.79
N ASP A 38 -12.35 7.63 4.03
CA ASP A 38 -11.82 6.38 4.60
C ASP A 38 -10.34 6.53 5.01
N LEU A 39 -9.75 5.46 5.54
CA LEU A 39 -8.34 5.39 5.94
C LEU A 39 -7.36 5.68 4.78
N CYS A 40 -7.83 5.57 3.54
CA CYS A 40 -7.06 5.82 2.32
C CYS A 40 -7.25 7.26 1.80
N GLY A 41 -8.09 8.07 2.47
CA GLY A 41 -8.44 9.42 2.04
C GLY A 41 -9.52 9.49 0.96
N VAL A 42 -10.13 8.36 0.58
CA VAL A 42 -11.18 8.27 -0.43
C VAL A 42 -12.54 8.58 0.20
N CYS A 43 -13.30 9.48 -0.41
CA CYS A 43 -14.60 9.90 0.11
C CYS A 43 -15.65 8.78 -0.03
N GLY A 44 -16.20 8.29 1.09
CA GLY A 44 -17.13 7.17 1.10
C GLY A 44 -16.52 5.83 0.68
N GLY A 45 -15.18 5.71 0.75
CA GLY A 45 -14.47 4.46 0.48
C GLY A 45 -14.64 3.45 1.61
N ASN A 46 -14.20 2.21 1.36
CA ASN A 46 -14.25 1.11 2.31
C ASN A 46 -12.87 0.70 2.84
N GLY A 47 -11.82 1.51 2.60
CA GLY A 47 -10.46 1.19 3.00
C GLY A 47 -9.71 0.19 2.11
N SER A 48 -10.31 -0.28 1.00
CA SER A 48 -9.71 -1.31 0.14
C SER A 48 -8.74 -0.75 -0.91
N THR A 49 -8.80 0.56 -1.18
CA THR A 49 -8.03 1.23 -2.26
C THR A 49 -6.76 1.91 -1.77
N CYS A 50 -6.36 1.67 -0.52
CA CYS A 50 -5.10 2.19 0.03
C CYS A 50 -3.96 1.56 -0.77
N GLN A 51 -3.41 2.30 -1.75
CA GLN A 51 -2.15 1.92 -2.34
C GLN A 51 -1.07 2.13 -1.28
N SER A 52 -0.51 1.03 -0.78
CA SER A 52 0.72 1.09 0.00
C SER A 52 1.78 1.78 -0.85
N LYS A 53 2.58 2.67 -0.26
CA LYS A 53 3.76 3.26 -0.92
C LYS A 53 4.95 2.30 -0.98
N TYR A 54 4.92 1.29 -0.13
CA TYR A 54 5.98 0.31 0.03
C TYR A 54 5.41 -1.11 -0.06
N SER A 55 6.20 -2.03 -0.60
CA SER A 55 5.84 -3.43 -0.71
C SER A 55 7.03 -4.33 -0.42
N TRP A 56 6.74 -5.53 0.09
CA TRP A 56 7.73 -6.58 0.23
C TRP A 56 8.09 -7.14 -1.16
N SER A 57 9.38 -7.20 -1.48
CA SER A 57 9.94 -7.97 -2.58
C SER A 57 10.81 -9.11 -2.04
N LEU A 58 10.86 -10.25 -2.73
CA LEU A 58 11.77 -11.33 -2.39
C LEU A 58 13.06 -11.18 -3.19
N GLU A 59 14.11 -10.70 -2.53
CA GLU A 59 15.42 -10.50 -3.14
C GLU A 59 16.36 -11.66 -2.84
N SER A 60 17.28 -11.95 -3.77
CA SER A 60 18.24 -13.03 -3.61
C SER A 60 19.37 -12.64 -2.66
N ILE A 61 19.63 -13.45 -1.64
CA ILE A 61 20.68 -13.21 -0.63
C ILE A 61 21.83 -14.23 -0.71
N SER A 62 21.74 -15.22 -1.60
CA SER A 62 22.83 -16.16 -1.88
C SER A 62 23.06 -16.31 -3.38
N ALA A 63 24.25 -16.78 -3.73
CA ALA A 63 24.51 -17.31 -5.07
C ALA A 63 23.63 -18.55 -5.34
N CYS A 64 23.44 -18.86 -6.61
CA CYS A 64 22.79 -20.10 -7.02
C CYS A 64 23.71 -21.29 -6.77
N SER A 65 23.16 -22.39 -6.27
CA SER A 65 23.95 -23.61 -5.95
C SER A 65 24.63 -24.25 -7.16
N LYS A 66 24.09 -24.02 -8.36
CA LYS A 66 24.68 -24.48 -9.62
C LYS A 66 24.67 -23.35 -10.63
N SER A 67 25.65 -23.34 -11.52
CA SER A 67 25.67 -22.40 -12.65
C SER A 67 24.76 -22.83 -13.81
N CYS A 68 24.35 -24.09 -13.89
CA CYS A 68 23.48 -24.65 -14.94
C CYS A 68 22.80 -25.94 -14.47
N GLY A 69 21.83 -26.45 -15.23
CA GLY A 69 21.17 -27.74 -14.99
C GLY A 69 20.22 -27.74 -13.79
N GLY A 70 19.76 -26.55 -13.37
CA GLY A 70 18.85 -26.38 -12.25
C GLY A 70 19.54 -26.40 -10.88
N GLY A 71 19.41 -25.29 -10.16
CA GLY A 71 19.89 -25.09 -8.80
C GLY A 71 18.91 -24.28 -7.96
N PHE A 72 19.35 -23.89 -6.77
CA PHE A 72 18.55 -23.17 -5.79
C PHE A 72 19.36 -22.02 -5.18
N LYS A 73 18.66 -20.93 -4.82
CA LYS A 73 19.22 -19.76 -4.12
C LYS A 73 18.30 -19.36 -2.97
N MET A 74 18.86 -18.76 -1.94
CA MET A 74 18.12 -18.21 -0.82
C MET A 74 17.63 -16.81 -1.15
N ALA A 75 16.38 -16.51 -0.81
CA ALA A 75 15.76 -15.21 -0.95
C ALA A 75 15.19 -14.71 0.38
N ALA A 76 15.27 -13.41 0.62
CA ALA A 76 14.73 -12.75 1.80
C ALA A 76 13.78 -11.61 1.42
N PRO A 77 12.78 -11.32 2.27
CA PRO A 77 11.92 -10.16 2.11
C PRO A 77 12.75 -8.87 2.27
N ILE A 78 12.63 -7.96 1.30
CA ILE A 78 13.16 -6.60 1.35
C ILE A 78 11.98 -5.64 1.18
N CYS A 79 11.89 -4.64 2.05
CA CYS A 79 10.89 -3.59 1.89
C CYS A 79 11.38 -2.61 0.83
N LYS A 80 10.58 -2.42 -0.23
CA LYS A 80 10.91 -1.51 -1.32
C LYS A 80 9.83 -0.46 -1.54
N SER A 81 10.26 0.72 -1.93
CA SER A 81 9.41 1.79 -2.45
C SER A 81 8.82 1.39 -3.80
N LEU A 82 7.52 1.62 -3.98
CA LEU A 82 6.83 1.38 -5.24
C LEU A 82 7.05 2.51 -6.27
N GLU A 83 7.66 3.62 -5.87
CA GLU A 83 7.93 4.76 -6.76
C GLU A 83 9.22 4.56 -7.57
N ASP A 84 10.28 4.06 -6.93
CA ASP A 84 11.63 3.96 -7.49
C ASP A 84 12.32 2.60 -7.25
N ASP A 85 11.60 1.61 -6.71
CA ASP A 85 12.12 0.28 -6.34
C ASP A 85 13.29 0.33 -5.34
N SER A 86 13.48 1.47 -4.66
CA SER A 86 14.55 1.64 -3.68
C SER A 86 14.26 0.86 -2.40
N THR A 87 15.32 0.32 -1.79
CA THR A 87 15.22 -0.36 -0.49
C THR A 87 14.98 0.65 0.62
N THR A 88 14.00 0.37 1.47
CA THR A 88 13.62 1.22 2.61
C THR A 88 13.59 0.44 3.92
N ASP A 89 13.36 1.13 5.03
CA ASP A 89 13.17 0.48 6.33
C ASP A 89 12.00 -0.49 6.32
N GLU A 90 12.15 -1.64 6.98
CA GLU A 90 11.15 -2.71 7.03
C GLU A 90 9.79 -2.25 7.58
N GLU A 91 9.79 -1.28 8.49
CA GLU A 91 8.61 -0.73 9.16
C GLU A 91 7.69 0.04 8.19
N ASN A 92 8.23 0.49 7.05
CA ASN A 92 7.45 1.12 6.00
C ASN A 92 6.53 0.13 5.28
N CYS A 93 6.89 -1.16 5.30
CA CYS A 93 6.07 -2.24 4.79
C CYS A 93 5.20 -2.85 5.89
N ASN A 94 4.05 -3.40 5.50
CA ASN A 94 3.15 -4.06 6.44
C ASN A 94 3.80 -5.34 6.98
N LEU A 95 4.15 -5.35 8.28
CA LEU A 95 4.82 -6.48 8.94
C LEU A 95 3.97 -7.76 9.00
N ASP A 96 2.63 -7.64 9.08
CA ASP A 96 1.71 -8.80 9.06
C ASP A 96 1.74 -9.53 7.72
N LYS A 97 2.12 -8.81 6.65
CA LYS A 97 2.29 -9.35 5.30
C LYS A 97 3.74 -9.71 4.97
N LYS A 98 4.67 -9.67 5.93
CA LYS A 98 6.08 -9.98 5.70
C LYS A 98 6.23 -11.47 5.31
N PRO A 99 6.69 -11.77 4.08
CA PRO A 99 6.88 -13.16 3.68
C PRO A 99 8.11 -13.76 4.39
N THR A 100 8.12 -15.07 4.56
CA THR A 100 9.26 -15.78 5.14
C THR A 100 10.41 -15.85 4.14
N LYS A 101 11.65 -15.88 4.65
CA LYS A 101 12.81 -16.24 3.83
C LYS A 101 12.57 -17.60 3.19
N THR A 102 12.88 -17.72 1.90
CA THR A 102 12.54 -18.92 1.12
C THR A 102 13.66 -19.30 0.17
N ILE A 103 13.54 -20.48 -0.43
CA ILE A 103 14.48 -21.00 -1.44
C ILE A 103 13.80 -20.89 -2.81
N LEU A 104 14.45 -20.21 -3.75
CA LEU A 104 13.98 -20.03 -5.12
C LEU A 104 14.81 -20.87 -6.09
N PRO A 105 14.18 -21.46 -7.13
CA PRO A 105 14.91 -22.12 -8.20
C PRO A 105 15.72 -21.09 -9.01
N CYS A 106 16.86 -21.51 -9.55
CA CYS A 106 17.73 -20.68 -10.38
C CYS A 106 18.52 -21.52 -11.38
N ASN A 107 19.06 -20.86 -12.40
CA ASN A 107 19.95 -21.45 -13.41
C ASN A 107 19.39 -22.75 -14.03
N MET A 108 18.13 -22.68 -14.45
CA MET A 108 17.37 -23.80 -15.03
C MET A 108 17.77 -24.13 -16.48
N HIS A 109 18.69 -23.38 -17.07
CA HIS A 109 19.19 -23.65 -18.42
C HIS A 109 20.09 -24.90 -18.43
N PRO A 110 20.14 -25.67 -19.54
CA PRO A 110 21.03 -26.82 -19.65
C PRO A 110 22.50 -26.40 -19.53
N CYS A 111 23.35 -27.34 -19.14
CA CYS A 111 24.81 -27.14 -19.12
C CYS A 111 25.38 -27.31 -20.52
N ALA A 112 26.31 -26.44 -20.91
CA ALA A 112 27.07 -26.64 -22.15
C ALA A 112 27.89 -27.93 -22.06
N THR A 113 27.61 -28.86 -22.96
CA THR A 113 28.31 -30.14 -23.04
C THR A 113 29.55 -29.98 -23.91
N ASN A 114 30.73 -30.20 -23.33
CA ASN A 114 31.98 -30.29 -24.09
C ASN A 114 32.26 -31.76 -24.41
N TYR A 115 31.52 -32.36 -25.33
CA TYR A 115 31.97 -33.62 -25.94
C TYR A 115 32.93 -33.28 -27.08
N LYS A 116 34.22 -33.57 -26.89
CA LYS A 116 35.14 -33.73 -28.03
C LYS A 116 34.89 -35.13 -28.58
N VAL A 117 34.31 -35.19 -29.77
CA VAL A 117 34.25 -36.40 -30.60
C VAL A 117 35.65 -36.71 -31.10
#